data_AF-A0A529NP32-F1
#
_entry.id   AF-A0A529NP32-F1
#
_cell.length_a   1.000
_cell.length_b   1.000
_cell.length_c   1.000
_cell.angle_alpha   90.00
_cell.angle_beta   90.00
_cell.angle_gamma   90.00
#
_symmetry.space_group_name_H-M   'P 1'
#
loop_
_entity.id
_entity.type
_entity.pdbx_description
1 polymer ?
#
loop_
_entity_poly.entity_id
_entity_poly.type
_entity_poly.pdbx_seq_one_letter_code
_entity_poly.pdbx_strand_id
1 'polypeptide(L)' 'YKGSPSLDAGLVGAAQAVEHYEIARYGTLIAWAKSLGKEDVVQLLNATLDEEKATDEALTTLGEGGVNDRAVAEAA' A
#
# COMPACT_ATOMS: atom_id res chain seq x y z
N TYR A 1 -2.21 16.70 -17.84
CA TYR A 1 -1.82 15.69 -16.84
C TYR A 1 -1.17 16.28 -15.60
N LYS A 2 -0.15 17.16 -15.69
CA LYS A 2 0.40 17.76 -14.46
C LYS A 2 -0.69 18.53 -13.71
N GLY A 3 -0.98 18.11 -12.46
CA GLY A 3 -2.00 18.69 -11.60
C GLY A 3 -3.44 18.31 -11.92
N SER A 4 -3.69 17.33 -12.81
CA SER A 4 -5.06 16.86 -13.07
C SER A 4 -5.49 15.83 -12.03
N PRO A 5 -6.73 15.88 -11.51
CA PRO A 5 -7.33 14.83 -10.70
C PRO A 5 -7.08 13.39 -11.19
N SER A 6 -7.13 13.13 -12.50
CA SER A 6 -6.84 11.78 -13.03
C SER A 6 -5.40 11.31 -12.77
N LEU A 7 -4.43 12.23 -12.68
CA LEU A 7 -3.05 11.88 -12.34
C LEU A 7 -2.96 11.48 -10.87
N ASP A 8 -3.62 12.20 -9.97
CA ASP A 8 -3.64 11.87 -8.53
C ASP A 8 -4.27 10.48 -8.30
N ALA A 9 -5.38 10.16 -8.96
CA ALA A 9 -5.99 8.82 -8.90
C ALA A 9 -5.04 7.73 -9.43
N GLY A 10 -4.32 8.01 -10.52
CA GLY A 10 -3.29 7.12 -11.04
C GLY A 10 -2.12 6.90 -10.07
N LEU A 11 -1.69 7.95 -9.37
CA LEU A 11 -0.63 7.87 -8.36
C LEU A 11 -1.08 7.05 -7.14
N VAL A 12 -2.31 7.25 -6.65
CA VAL A 12 -2.87 6.44 -5.55
C VAL A 12 -2.91 4.97 -5.96
N GLY A 13 -3.46 4.64 -7.13
CA GLY A 13 -3.54 3.26 -7.59
C GLY A 13 -2.15 2.61 -7.80
N ALA A 14 -1.17 3.37 -8.31
CA ALA A 14 0.19 2.89 -8.44
C ALA A 14 0.86 2.64 -7.07
N ALA A 15 0.62 3.52 -6.09
CA ALA A 15 1.13 3.35 -4.73
C ALA A 15 0.52 2.11 -4.05
N GLN A 16 -0.80 1.90 -4.13
CA GLN A 16 -1.45 0.70 -3.58
C GLN A 16 -0.90 -0.59 -4.18
N ALA A 17 -0.59 -0.60 -5.48
CA ALA A 17 0.03 -1.75 -6.11
C ALA A 17 1.43 -2.06 -5.55
N VAL A 18 2.19 -1.03 -5.16
CA VAL A 18 3.48 -1.19 -4.47
C VAL A 18 3.27 -1.73 -3.06
N GLU A 19 2.35 -1.16 -2.28
CA GLU A 19 2.03 -1.66 -0.92
C GLU A 19 1.61 -3.14 -0.95
N HIS A 20 0.76 -3.54 -1.89
CA HIS A 20 0.37 -4.94 -2.07
C HIS A 20 1.55 -5.87 -2.38
N TYR A 21 2.52 -5.40 -3.17
CA TYR A 21 3.75 -6.15 -3.44
C TYR A 21 4.55 -6.33 -2.14
N GLU A 22 4.69 -5.27 -1.35
CA GLU A 22 5.44 -5.30 -0.09
C GLU A 22 4.77 -6.18 0.96
N ILE A 23 3.45 -6.07 1.16
CA ILE A 23 2.67 -6.92 2.06
C ILE A 23 2.89 -8.40 1.73
N ALA A 24 2.83 -8.78 0.45
CA ALA A 24 3.06 -10.16 0.03
C ALA A 24 4.49 -10.64 0.32
N ARG A 25 5.48 -9.77 0.13
CA ARG A 25 6.89 -10.07 0.39
C ARG A 25 7.18 -10.20 1.88
N TYR A 26 6.72 -9.26 2.71
CA TYR A 26 6.89 -9.32 4.15
C TYR A 26 6.22 -10.56 4.73
N GLY A 27 5.01 -10.91 4.28
CA GLY A 27 4.35 -12.17 4.69
C GLY A 27 5.21 -13.41 4.41
N THR A 28 5.85 -13.47 3.25
CA THR A 28 6.77 -14.56 2.87
C THR A 28 8.03 -14.57 3.75
N LEU A 29 8.65 -13.40 3.95
CA LEU A 29 9.87 -13.28 4.74
C LEU A 29 9.65 -13.63 6.22
N ILE A 30 8.50 -13.24 6.78
CA ILE A 30 8.10 -13.62 8.15
C ILE A 30 8.00 -15.14 8.27
N ALA A 31 7.36 -15.81 7.31
CA ALA A 31 7.24 -17.26 7.31
C ALA A 31 8.62 -17.94 7.30
N TRP A 32 9.54 -17.46 6.46
CA TRP A 32 10.92 -17.97 6.41
C TRP A 32 11.69 -17.70 7.70
N ALA A 33 11.58 -16.50 8.27
CA ALA A 33 12.24 -16.15 9.52
C ALA A 33 11.78 -17.04 10.69
N LYS A 34 10.47 -17.35 10.75
CA LYS A 34 9.91 -18.33 11.70
C LYS A 34 10.50 -19.72 11.50
N SER A 35 10.55 -20.22 10.25
CA SER A 35 11.15 -21.53 9.94
C SER A 35 12.63 -21.63 10.31
N LEU A 36 13.34 -20.49 10.31
CA LEU A 36 14.76 -20.40 10.68
C LEU A 36 14.99 -20.09 12.17
N GLY A 37 13.93 -19.94 12.98
CA GLY A 37 14.04 -19.62 14.41
C GLY A 37 14.58 -18.22 14.70
N LYS A 38 14.38 -17.24 13.79
CA LYS A 38 14.88 -15.86 13.90
C LYS A 38 13.81 -14.92 14.45
N GLU A 39 13.48 -15.06 15.73
CA GLU A 39 12.36 -14.32 16.36
C GLU A 39 12.57 -12.79 16.37
N ASP A 40 13.81 -12.32 16.51
CA ASP A 40 14.16 -10.90 16.41
C ASP A 40 13.83 -10.31 15.03
N VAL A 41 14.15 -11.06 13.97
CA VAL A 41 13.82 -10.70 12.59
C VAL A 41 12.31 -10.75 12.36
N VAL A 42 11.61 -11.74 12.92
CA VAL A 42 10.14 -11.82 12.85
C VAL A 42 9.50 -10.56 13.45
N GLN A 43 9.96 -10.08 14.59
CA GLN A 43 9.41 -8.86 15.22
C GLN A 43 9.59 -7.63 14.33
N LEU A 44 10.80 -7.44 13.77
CA LEU A 44 11.07 -6.32 12.87
C LEU A 44 10.23 -6.38 11.59
N LEU A 45 10.12 -7.55 10.96
CA LEU A 45 9.34 -7.71 9.73
C LEU A 45 7.84 -7.55 9.96
N ASN A 46 7.30 -7.93 11.13
CA ASN A 46 5.90 -7.65 11.45
C ASN A 46 5.65 -6.15 11.64
N ALA A 47 6.56 -5.43 12.29
CA ALA A 47 6.42 -3.98 12.44
C ALA A 47 6.32 -3.30 11.07
N THR A 48 7.19 -3.66 10.13
CA THR A 48 7.11 -3.13 8.76
C THR A 48 5.85 -3.58 8.02
N LEU A 49 5.46 -4.86 8.15
CA LEU A 49 4.21 -5.34 7.54
C LEU A 49 2.97 -4.58 8.05
N ASP A 50 2.94 -4.21 9.32
CA ASP A 50 1.84 -3.45 9.90
C ASP A 50 1.84 -1.98 9.41
N GLU A 51 3.02 -1.39 9.20
CA GLU A 51 3.18 -0.08 8.55
C GLU A 51 2.66 -0.10 7.11
N GLU A 52 3.03 -1.10 6.29
CA GLU A 52 2.56 -1.15 4.89
C GLU A 52 1.05 -1.36 4.78
N LYS A 53 0.46 -2.18 5.68
CA LYS A 53 -1.00 -2.33 5.74
C LYS A 53 -1.70 -1.02 6.11
N ALA A 54 -1.15 -0.28 7.07
CA ALA A 54 -1.71 1.02 7.45
C ALA A 54 -1.58 2.05 6.32
N THR A 55 -0.48 2.01 5.56
CA THR A 55 -0.28 2.86 4.38
C THR A 55 -1.28 2.52 3.28
N ASP A 56 -1.51 1.24 2.98
CA ASP A 56 -2.52 0.81 2.00
C ASP A 56 -3.95 1.22 2.41
N GLU A 57 -4.29 1.10 3.69
CA GLU A 57 -5.58 1.57 4.22
C GLU A 57 -5.73 3.10 4.09
N ALA A 58 -4.66 3.86 4.35
CA ALA A 58 -4.66 5.30 4.17
C ALA A 58 -4.81 5.70 2.68
N LEU A 59 -4.17 4.98 1.77
CA LEU A 59 -4.31 5.17 0.31
C LEU A 59 -5.73 4.83 -0.16
N THR A 60 -6.32 3.76 0.38
CA THR A 60 -7.72 3.39 0.13
C THR A 60 -8.65 4.52 0.56
N THR A 61 -8.46 5.01 1.78
CA THR A 61 -9.24 6.14 2.33
C THR A 61 -9.08 7.39 1.47
N LEU A 62 -7.89 7.66 0.94
CA LEU A 62 -7.63 8.79 0.06
C LEU A 62 -8.34 8.64 -1.30
N GLY A 63 -8.31 7.44 -1.87
CA GLY A 63 -8.99 7.09 -3.12
C GLY A 63 -10.51 7.27 -3.02
N GLU A 64 -11.11 6.62 -2.02
CA GLU A 64 -12.55 6.66 -1.72
C GLU A 64 -13.02 8.04 -1.19
N GLY A 65 -12.14 8.77 -0.50
CA GLY A 65 -12.39 10.12 0.03
C GLY A 65 -12.46 11.23 -1.01
N GLY A 66 -12.51 10.87 -2.30
CA GLY A 66 -12.82 11.80 -3.40
C GLY A 66 -11.69 12.05 -4.39
N VAL A 67 -10.54 11.37 -4.30
CA VAL A 67 -9.56 11.39 -5.42
C VAL A 67 -10.18 10.74 -6.65
N ASN A 68 -10.81 9.58 -6.50
CA ASN A 68 -11.45 8.87 -7.62
C ASN A 68 -12.62 9.67 -8.20
N ASP A 69 -13.48 10.24 -7.36
CA ASP A 69 -14.63 11.03 -7.81
C ASP A 69 -14.21 12.27 -8.60
N ARG A 70 -13.18 12.98 -8.13
CA ARG A 70 -12.64 14.15 -8.86
C ARG A 70 -12.06 13.76 -10.21
N ALA A 71 -11.41 12.60 -10.30
CA ALA A 71 -10.89 12.08 -11.56
C ALA A 71 -12.00 11.73 -12.56
N VAL A 72 -13.12 11.16 -12.07
CA VAL A 72 -14.29 10.85 -12.91
C VAL A 72 -15.01 12.13 -13.34
N ALA A 73 -15.20 13.09 -12.45
CA ALA A 73 -15.90 14.34 -12.73
C ALA A 73 -15.17 15.21 -13.78
N GLU A 74 -13.84 15.18 -13.83
CA GLU A 74 -13.05 15.88 -14.85
C GLU A 74 -13.16 15.21 -16.23
N ALA A 75 -13.39 13.90 -16.28
CA ALA A 75 -13.46 13.13 -17.52
C ALA A 75 -14.85 13.15 -18.20
N ALA A 76 -15.88 13.62 -17.50
CA ALA A 76 -17.28 13.71 -17.97
C ALA A 76 -17.55 15.04 -18.70
#